data_AF-A0A6L5ZM36-F1
#
_entry.id   AF-A0A6L5ZM36-F1
#
_cell.length_a   1.000
_cell.length_b   1.000
_cell.length_c   1.000
_cell.angle_alpha   90.00
_cell.angle_beta   90.00
_cell.angle_gamma   90.00
#
_symmetry.space_group_name_H-M   'P 1'
#
loop_
_entity.id
_entity.type
_entity.pdbx_description
1 polymer ?
#
loop_
_entity_poly.entity_id
_entity_poly.type
_entity_poly.pdbx_seq_one_letter_code
_entity_poly.pdbx_strand_id
1 'polypeptide(L)' 'MSDRSYLDHAATTAMLPDARAAWLAASEHLGNPSSLHASGRSARKVVEESRESIAADLKTRP' A
#
# COMPACT_ATOMS: atom_id res chain seq x y z
N MET A 1 -6.29 -18.54 -25.56
CA MET A 1 -6.27 -17.06 -25.61
C MET A 1 -4.85 -16.67 -25.94
N SER A 2 -4.63 -15.87 -26.99
CA SER A 2 -3.27 -15.53 -27.45
C SER A 2 -2.46 -14.94 -26.29
N ASP A 3 -1.33 -15.58 -25.97
CA ASP A 3 -0.48 -15.24 -24.85
C ASP A 3 0.28 -13.96 -25.19
N ARG A 4 -0.35 -12.82 -24.91
CA ARG A 4 0.23 -11.51 -25.19
C ARG A 4 1.27 -11.21 -24.11
N SER A 5 2.53 -11.17 -24.51
CA SER A 5 3.61 -10.68 -23.64
C SER A 5 3.42 -9.18 -23.37
N TYR A 6 3.41 -8.80 -22.08
CA TYR A 6 3.37 -7.40 -21.66
C TYR A 6 4.80 -6.86 -21.55
N LEU A 7 5.15 -5.89 -22.41
CA LEU A 7 6.52 -5.36 -22.53
C LEU A 7 6.59 -3.86 -22.22
N ASP A 8 5.64 -3.32 -21.46
CA ASP A 8 5.54 -1.88 -21.14
C ASP A 8 5.57 -1.62 -19.62
N HIS A 9 6.45 -2.33 -18.92
CA HIS A 9 6.62 -2.20 -17.46
C HIS A 9 7.07 -0.80 -17.02
N ALA A 10 7.61 0.01 -17.93
CA ALA A 10 7.95 1.40 -17.69
C ALA A 10 6.72 2.31 -17.58
N ALA A 11 5.62 2.01 -18.28
CA ALA A 11 4.37 2.76 -18.18
C ALA A 11 3.61 2.42 -16.89
N THR A 12 3.46 1.12 -16.60
CA THR A 12 2.92 0.63 -15.34
C THR A 12 3.25 -0.85 -15.16
N THR A 13 2.99 -1.42 -13.99
CA THR A 13 3.20 -2.84 -13.73
C THR A 13 2.00 -3.38 -12.96
N ALA A 14 1.56 -4.60 -13.32
CA ALA A 14 0.52 -5.28 -12.56
C ALA A 14 0.95 -5.45 -11.10
N MET A 15 0.04 -5.21 -10.16
CA MET A 15 0.33 -5.45 -8.75
C MET A 15 0.74 -6.91 -8.53
N LEU A 16 1.78 -7.11 -7.72
CA LEU A 16 2.09 -8.43 -7.19
C LEU A 16 0.87 -8.98 -6.42
N PRO A 17 0.62 -10.30 -6.40
CA PRO A 17 -0.49 -10.89 -5.66
C PRO A 17 -0.55 -10.44 -4.19
N ASP A 18 0.59 -10.38 -3.52
CA ASP A 18 0.69 -9.96 -2.12
C ASP A 18 0.36 -8.48 -1.94
N ALA A 19 0.82 -7.62 -2.87
CA ALA A 19 0.49 -6.19 -2.86
C ALA A 19 -1.03 -5.97 -3.07
N ARG A 20 -1.65 -6.75 -3.96
CA ARG A 20 -3.10 -6.71 -4.18
C ARG A 20 -3.87 -7.15 -2.94
N ALA A 21 -3.43 -8.21 -2.25
CA ALA A 21 -4.06 -8.69 -1.04
C ALA A 21 -3.96 -7.66 0.10
N ALA A 22 -2.78 -7.08 0.30
CA ALA A 22 -2.57 -6.01 1.28
C ALA A 22 -3.42 -4.77 0.97
N TRP A 23 -3.50 -4.36 -0.30
CA TRP A 23 -4.35 -3.25 -0.71
C TRP A 23 -5.83 -3.51 -0.45
N LEU A 24 -6.34 -4.71 -0.78
CA LEU A 24 -7.73 -5.07 -0.50
C LEU A 24 -8.03 -5.04 1.00
N ALA A 25 -7.18 -5.66 1.83
CA ALA A 25 -7.34 -5.63 3.27
C ALA A 25 -7.31 -4.19 3.83
N ALA A 26 -6.38 -3.36 3.35
CA ALA A 26 -6.30 -1.95 3.73
C ALA A 26 -7.54 -1.16 3.29
N SER A 27 -8.13 -1.48 2.13
CA SER A 27 -9.31 -0.79 1.58
C SER A 27 -10.58 -0.99 2.41
N GLU A 28 -10.65 -2.08 3.19
CA GLU A 28 -11.76 -2.33 4.12
C GLU A 28 -11.64 -1.51 5.41
N HIS A 29 -10.46 -0.95 5.71
CA HIS A 29 -10.24 -0.10 6.88
C HIS A 29 -10.67 1.34 6.61
N LEU A 30 -11.83 1.72 7.15
CA LEU A 30 -12.36 3.08 7.04
C LEU A 30 -11.79 4.00 8.14
N GLY A 31 -11.43 5.22 7.75
CA GLY A 31 -11.03 6.28 8.67
C GLY A 31 -10.20 7.34 7.98
N ASN A 32 -10.31 8.59 8.44
CA ASN A 32 -9.39 9.65 8.05
C ASN A 32 -8.19 9.66 9.01
N PRO A 33 -6.95 9.40 8.56
CA PRO A 33 -5.75 9.42 9.43
C PRO A 33 -5.54 10.72 10.21
N SER A 34 -6.11 11.83 9.77
CA SER A 34 -6.05 13.13 10.45
C SER A 34 -7.04 13.27 11.60
N SER A 35 -8.02 12.37 11.72
CA SER A 35 -9.01 12.41 12.79
C SER A 35 -8.44 11.91 14.12
N LEU A 36 -8.82 12.58 15.22
CA LEU A 36 -8.37 12.22 16.56
C LEU A 36 -9.13 11.05 17.19
N HIS A 37 -10.28 10.65 16.64
CA HIS A 37 -11.09 9.53 17.14
C HIS A 37 -10.51 8.16 16.76
N ALA A 38 -11.04 7.09 17.36
CA ALA A 38 -10.46 5.74 17.29
C ALA A 38 -10.19 5.25 15.85
N SER A 39 -11.15 5.35 14.94
CA SER A 39 -10.98 4.95 13.53
C SER A 39 -9.90 5.77 12.81
N GLY A 40 -9.78 7.07 13.11
CA GLY A 40 -8.72 7.92 12.55
C GLY A 40 -7.33 7.52 13.03
N ARG A 41 -7.18 7.27 14.34
CA ARG A 41 -5.92 6.77 14.91
C ARG A 41 -5.53 5.40 14.36
N SER A 42 -6.51 4.52 14.12
CA SER A 42 -6.28 3.21 13.48
C SER A 42 -5.78 3.37 12.04
N ALA A 43 -6.43 4.23 11.24
CA ALA A 43 -6.00 4.50 9.87
C ALA A 43 -4.59 5.13 9.83
N ARG A 44 -4.31 6.05 10.77
CA ARG A 44 -2.97 6.64 10.91
C ARG A 44 -1.90 5.60 11.21
N LYS A 45 -2.19 4.65 12.10
CA LYS A 45 -1.26 3.56 12.44
C LYS A 45 -0.82 2.80 11.19
N VAL A 46 -1.76 2.40 10.32
CA VAL A 46 -1.46 1.69 9.05
C VAL A 46 -0.53 2.52 8.16
N VAL A 47 -0.78 3.83 8.04
CA VAL A 47 0.06 4.73 7.23
C VAL A 47 1.47 4.83 7.81
N GLU A 48 1.63 5.05 9.12
CA GLU A 48 2.95 5.21 9.73
C GLU A 48 3.76 3.91 9.68
N GLU A 49 3.15 2.76 9.96
CA GLU A 49 3.80 1.44 9.84
C GLU A 49 4.25 1.18 8.39
N SER A 50 3.45 1.59 7.40
CA SER A 50 3.82 1.50 5.98
C SER A 50 5.00 2.40 5.63
N ARG A 51 5.05 3.64 6.17
CA ARG A 51 6.18 4.56 5.99
C ARG A 51 7.46 3.99 6.59
N GLU A 52 7.38 3.43 7.79
CA GLU A 52 8.51 2.77 8.46
C GLU A 52 9.04 1.59 7.63
N SER A 53 8.14 0.75 7.08
CA SER A 53 8.53 -0.37 6.20
C SER A 53 9.25 0.11 4.94
N ILE A 54 8.69 1.09 4.23
CA ILE A 54 9.30 1.65 3.01
C ILE A 54 10.67 2.28 3.34
N ALA A 55 10.77 2.99 4.45
CA ALA A 55 12.01 3.61 4.87
C ALA A 55 13.10 2.59 5.19
N ALA A 56 12.74 1.46 5.81
CA ALA A 56 13.66 0.37 6.08
C ALA A 56 14.21 -0.25 4.78
N ASP A 57 13.35 -0.51 3.80
CA ASP A 57 13.75 -1.05 2.50
C ASP A 57 14.68 -0.09 1.74
N LEU A 58 14.40 1.20 1.82
CA LEU A 58 15.18 2.27 1.17
C LEU A 58 16.36 2.77 2.01
N LYS A 59 16.55 2.25 3.23
CA LYS A 59 17.60 2.68 4.18
C LYS A 59 17.59 4.20 4.46
N THR A 60 16.39 4.75 4.60
CA THR A 60 16.17 6.17 4.91
C THR A 60 15.37 6.33 6.20
N ARG A 61 15.08 7.57 6.60
CA ARG A 61 14.10 7.86 7.64
C ARG A 61 12.70 7.97 7.02
N PRO A 62 11.66 7.46 7.70
CA PRO A 62 10.29 7.55 7.22
C PRO A 62 9.81 8.98 7.09
#